data_AF-A0A3M2CVH8-F1
#
_entry.id   AF-A0A3M2CVH8-F1
#
_cell.length_a   1.000
_cell.length_b   1.000
_cell.length_c   1.000
_cell.angle_alpha   90.00
_cell.angle_beta   90.00
_cell.angle_gamma   90.00
#
_symmetry.space_group_name_H-M   'P 1'
#
loop_
_entity.id
_entity.type
_entity.pdbx_description
1 polymer ?
#
loop_
_entity_poly.entity_id
_entity_poly.type
_entity_poly.pdbx_seq_one_letter_code
_entity_poly.pdbx_strand_id
1 'polypeptide(L)'
;AGDIDLRYIEHLRSCARQCLAIADVLGEIFGDRVPIHRDHLLAGALLADVGKPLEFDKVDGRLVKGEFGEMLRHPFSGVAMCYKHGVPPEVMHIVATHSHEGDKVNRSIESIIFHHADFVDFDIAKALGRGA
;
A
#
# COMPACT_ATOMS: atom_id res chain seq x y z
N ALA A 1 -10.47 2.40 -9.56
CA ALA A 1 -11.76 2.72 -8.93
C ALA A 1 -12.46 3.79 -9.77
N GLY A 2 -13.78 3.97 -9.65
CA GLY A 2 -14.53 4.93 -10.49
C GLY A 2 -14.13 6.40 -10.26
N ASP A 3 -14.94 7.33 -10.77
CA ASP A 3 -14.63 8.77 -10.82
C ASP A 3 -14.78 9.43 -9.43
N ILE A 4 -13.84 9.13 -8.53
CA ILE A 4 -13.78 9.66 -7.17
C ILE A 4 -12.43 10.35 -6.99
N ASP A 5 -12.47 11.57 -6.47
CA ASP A 5 -11.28 12.37 -6.17
C ASP A 5 -10.58 11.87 -4.89
N LEU A 6 -9.98 10.68 -4.96
CA LEU A 6 -9.06 10.16 -3.96
C LEU A 6 -7.63 10.27 -4.50
N ARG A 7 -6.97 11.39 -4.21
CA ARG A 7 -5.64 11.66 -4.76
C ARG A 7 -4.57 10.84 -4.06
N TYR A 8 -3.49 10.55 -4.79
CA TYR A 8 -2.37 9.73 -4.33
C TYR A 8 -1.84 10.10 -2.93
N ILE A 9 -1.58 11.39 -2.69
CA ILE A 9 -1.06 11.86 -1.39
C ILE A 9 -2.10 11.76 -0.27
N GLU A 10 -3.39 11.95 -0.58
CA GLU A 10 -4.47 11.84 0.39
C GLU A 10 -4.68 10.38 0.80
N HIS A 11 -4.63 9.47 -0.16
CA HIS A 11 -4.66 8.02 0.06
C HIS A 11 -3.48 7.55 0.93
N LEU A 12 -2.23 7.92 0.60
CA LEU A 12 -1.07 7.58 1.42
C LEU A 12 -1.22 8.08 2.87
N ARG A 13 -1.71 9.32 3.05
CA ARG A 13 -1.97 9.90 4.36
C ARG A 13 -3.09 9.15 5.10
N SER A 14 -4.14 8.75 4.40
CA SER A 14 -5.25 7.96 4.93
C SER A 14 -4.74 6.62 5.47
N CYS A 15 -4.06 5.84 4.63
CA CYS A 15 -3.54 4.52 4.99
C CYS A 15 -2.57 4.58 6.17
N ALA A 16 -1.65 5.55 6.18
CA ALA A 16 -0.72 5.75 7.30
C ALA A 16 -1.44 6.01 8.63
N ARG A 17 -2.49 6.86 8.62
CA ARG A 17 -3.28 7.16 9.83
C ARG A 17 -4.15 5.99 10.25
N GLN A 18 -4.74 5.26 9.31
CA GLN A 18 -5.50 4.04 9.59
C GLN A 18 -4.60 2.98 10.23
N CYS A 19 -3.39 2.78 9.71
CA CYS A 19 -2.41 1.86 10.30
C CYS A 19 -2.08 2.20 11.74
N LEU A 20 -1.85 3.49 12.05
CA LEU A 20 -1.60 3.95 13.42
C LEU A 20 -2.80 3.67 14.33
N ALA A 21 -4.01 3.99 13.88
CA ALA A 21 -5.23 3.75 14.66
C ALA A 21 -5.46 2.24 14.93
N ILE A 22 -5.24 1.39 13.92
CA ILE A 22 -5.33 -0.06 14.08
C ILE A 22 -4.26 -0.55 15.07
N ALA A 23 -3.02 -0.10 14.95
CA ALA A 23 -1.95 -0.47 15.85
C ALA A 23 -2.19 -0.02 17.30
N ASP A 24 -2.77 1.16 17.50
CA ASP A 24 -3.16 1.67 18.83
C ASP A 24 -4.22 0.76 19.47
N VAL A 25 -5.29 0.43 18.75
CA VAL A 25 -6.36 -0.45 19.24
C VAL A 25 -5.82 -1.85 19.56
N LEU A 26 -5.01 -2.43 18.67
CA LEU A 26 -4.42 -3.75 18.90
C LEU A 26 -3.46 -3.74 20.11
N GLY A 27 -2.67 -2.67 20.26
CA GLY A 27 -1.79 -2.50 21.41
C GLY A 27 -2.55 -2.35 22.72
N GLU A 28 -3.65 -1.59 22.74
CA GLU A 28 -4.50 -1.40 23.93
C GLU A 28 -5.18 -2.70 24.37
N ILE A 29 -5.75 -3.46 23.41
CA ILE A 29 -6.57 -4.64 23.72
C ILE A 29 -5.72 -5.90 23.92
N PHE A 30 -4.65 -6.07 23.13
CA PHE A 30 -3.88 -7.31 23.10
C PHE A 30 -2.45 -7.17 23.64
N GLY A 31 -1.89 -5.95 23.72
CA GLY A 31 -0.54 -5.69 24.19
C GLY A 31 0.51 -6.55 23.46
N ASP A 32 1.44 -7.12 24.22
CA ASP A 32 2.56 -7.94 23.70
C ASP A 32 2.13 -9.22 22.97
N ARG A 33 0.85 -9.61 23.03
CA ARG A 33 0.32 -10.74 22.27
C ARG A 33 0.24 -10.44 20.77
N VAL A 34 0.23 -9.17 20.39
CA VAL A 34 0.27 -8.71 19.00
C VAL A 34 1.43 -7.72 18.88
N PRO A 35 2.69 -8.21 18.75
CA PRO A 35 3.85 -7.34 18.66
C PRO A 35 3.87 -6.64 17.30
N ILE A 36 3.67 -5.31 17.30
CA ILE A 36 3.65 -4.49 16.09
C ILE A 36 4.87 -3.58 16.08
N HIS A 37 5.70 -3.67 15.04
CA HIS A 37 6.79 -2.72 14.83
C HIS A 37 6.26 -1.46 14.14
N ARG A 38 5.85 -0.47 14.94
CA ARG A 38 5.18 0.76 14.45
C ARG A 38 5.95 1.49 13.34
N ASP A 39 7.27 1.59 13.45
CA ASP A 39 8.07 2.28 12.43
C ASP A 39 8.11 1.51 11.10
N HIS A 40 8.16 0.17 11.14
CA HIS A 40 8.09 -0.65 9.94
C HIS A 40 6.71 -0.55 9.29
N LEU A 41 5.65 -0.62 10.10
CA LEU A 41 4.28 -0.43 9.64
C LEU A 41 4.10 0.92 8.94
N LEU A 42 4.55 2.01 9.58
CA LEU A 42 4.39 3.36 9.03
C LEU A 42 5.27 3.59 7.79
N ALA A 43 6.52 3.12 7.81
CA ALA A 43 7.39 3.20 6.64
C ALA A 43 6.83 2.38 5.47
N GLY A 44 6.35 1.16 5.73
CA GLY A 44 5.67 0.32 4.74
C GLY A 44 4.44 1.01 4.16
N ALA A 45 3.62 1.63 5.01
CA ALA A 45 2.42 2.32 4.58
C ALA A 45 2.71 3.51 3.65
N LEU A 46 3.79 4.24 3.90
CA LEU A 46 4.21 5.37 3.06
C LEU A 46 4.89 4.93 1.76
N LEU A 47 5.48 3.73 1.73
CA LEU A 47 6.29 3.25 0.60
C LEU A 47 5.58 2.20 -0.28
N ALA A 48 4.49 1.60 0.17
CA ALA A 48 3.82 0.49 -0.53
C ALA A 48 3.51 0.80 -2.00
N ASP A 49 3.12 2.05 -2.25
CA ASP A 49 2.67 2.56 -3.55
C ASP A 49 3.75 3.37 -4.28
N VAL A 50 5.01 3.38 -3.80
CA VAL A 50 6.09 4.23 -4.35
C VAL A 50 6.44 3.88 -5.81
N GLY A 51 6.22 2.64 -6.21
CA GLY A 51 6.42 2.17 -7.58
C GLY A 51 5.29 2.52 -8.55
N LYS A 52 4.14 3.00 -8.06
CA LYS A 52 2.91 3.21 -8.84
C LYS A 52 3.06 4.22 -9.98
N PRO A 53 3.79 5.35 -9.82
CA PRO A 53 4.03 6.27 -10.93
C PRO A 53 4.73 5.62 -12.13
N LEU A 54 5.50 4.54 -11.92
CA LEU A 54 6.21 3.83 -12.99
C LEU A 54 5.27 2.95 -13.83
N GLU A 55 4.05 2.67 -13.36
CA GLU A 55 3.07 1.88 -14.13
C GLU A 55 2.39 2.69 -15.24
N PHE A 56 2.54 4.03 -15.23
CA PHE A 56 1.78 4.92 -16.11
C PHE A 56 2.69 5.70 -17.06
N ASP A 57 2.25 5.78 -18.31
CA ASP A 57 2.77 6.70 -19.32
C ASP A 57 1.79 7.86 -19.56
N LYS A 58 2.30 8.93 -20.18
CA LYS A 58 1.48 10.08 -20.59
C LYS A 58 1.41 10.16 -22.10
N VAL A 59 0.23 9.86 -22.65
CA VAL A 59 -0.07 9.94 -24.09
C VAL A 59 -1.17 10.97 -24.30
N ASP A 60 -0.91 11.98 -25.15
CA ASP A 60 -1.85 13.08 -25.44
C ASP A 60 -2.43 13.78 -24.19
N GLY A 61 -1.60 13.93 -23.16
CA GLY A 61 -2.01 14.58 -21.91
C GLY A 61 -2.78 13.69 -20.94
N ARG A 62 -3.14 12.47 -21.33
CA ARG A 62 -3.86 11.49 -20.48
C ARG A 62 -2.89 10.47 -19.89
N LEU A 63 -3.14 10.09 -18.64
CA LEU A 63 -2.43 8.98 -18.00
C LEU A 63 -3.02 7.66 -18.52
N VAL A 64 -2.15 6.81 -19.07
CA VAL A 64 -2.49 5.46 -19.53
C VAL A 64 -1.51 4.49 -18.90
N LYS A 65 -1.90 3.22 -18.77
CA LYS A 65 -0.96 2.19 -18.32
C LYS A 65 0.13 2.02 -19.38
N GLY A 66 1.38 2.12 -18.95
CA GLY A 66 2.56 2.05 -19.82
C GLY A 66 3.03 0.62 -20.04
N GLU A 67 3.92 0.42 -21.02
CA GLU A 67 4.52 -0.89 -21.31
C GLU A 67 5.23 -1.48 -20.07
N PHE A 68 5.91 -0.62 -19.31
CA PHE A 68 6.53 -1.01 -18.04
C PHE A 68 5.50 -1.55 -17.04
N GLY A 69 4.37 -0.84 -16.86
CA GLY A 69 3.31 -1.25 -15.94
C GLY A 69 2.56 -2.50 -16.36
N GLU A 70 2.53 -2.82 -17.67
CA GLU A 70 2.00 -4.10 -18.16
C GLU A 70 2.89 -5.28 -17.75
N MET A 71 4.20 -5.09 -17.76
CA MET A 71 5.16 -6.13 -17.40
C MET A 71 5.44 -6.24 -15.90
N LEU A 72 5.50 -5.11 -15.20
CA LEU A 72 5.97 -5.03 -13.83
C LEU A 72 5.08 -4.13 -12.97
N ARG A 73 4.29 -4.75 -12.09
CA ARG A 73 3.43 -4.03 -11.15
C ARG A 73 4.22 -3.31 -10.05
N HIS A 74 3.62 -2.27 -9.49
CA HIS A 74 4.18 -1.39 -8.49
C HIS A 74 4.69 -2.04 -7.20
N PRO A 75 4.16 -3.19 -6.72
CA PRO A 75 4.79 -3.87 -5.59
C PRO A 75 6.23 -4.28 -5.90
N PHE A 76 6.51 -4.76 -7.12
CA PHE A 76 7.85 -5.18 -7.53
C PHE A 76 8.79 -4.00 -7.76
N SER A 77 8.35 -2.99 -8.50
CA SER A 77 9.17 -1.79 -8.74
C SER A 77 9.39 -0.99 -7.44
N GLY A 78 8.40 -0.96 -6.55
CA GLY A 78 8.51 -0.38 -5.21
C GLY A 78 9.56 -1.09 -4.34
N VAL A 79 9.58 -2.43 -4.33
CA VAL A 79 10.63 -3.22 -3.66
C VAL A 79 12.01 -2.90 -4.25
N ALA A 80 12.14 -2.82 -5.57
CA ALA A 80 13.41 -2.47 -6.22
C ALA A 80 13.92 -1.09 -5.79
N MET A 81 13.04 -0.10 -5.67
CA MET A 81 13.37 1.23 -5.15
C MET A 81 13.79 1.16 -3.67
N CYS A 82 13.03 0.46 -2.84
CA CYS A 82 13.35 0.27 -1.43
C CYS A 82 14.73 -0.39 -1.24
N TYR A 83 15.02 -1.44 -2.01
CA TYR A 83 16.30 -2.13 -2.00
C TYR A 83 17.46 -1.20 -2.37
N LYS A 84 17.31 -0.42 -3.44
CA LYS A 84 18.31 0.57 -3.87
C LYS A 84 18.66 1.58 -2.78
N HIS A 85 17.69 1.91 -1.92
CA HIS A 85 17.84 2.91 -0.85
C HIS A 85 18.16 2.31 0.52
N GLY A 86 18.42 1.00 0.61
CA GLY A 86 18.79 0.35 1.87
C GLY A 86 17.66 0.30 2.90
N VAL A 87 16.41 0.36 2.45
CA VAL A 87 15.23 0.16 3.31
C VAL A 87 15.28 -1.27 3.88
N PRO A 88 14.87 -1.52 5.14
CA PRO A 88 14.93 -2.86 5.71
C PRO A 88 13.97 -3.87 5.03
N PRO A 89 14.31 -5.16 4.97
CA PRO A 89 13.48 -6.21 4.36
C PRO A 89 12.06 -6.31 4.91
N GLU A 90 11.85 -5.99 6.19
CA GLU A 90 10.54 -5.99 6.87
C GLU A 90 9.60 -4.96 6.25
N VAL A 91 10.13 -3.78 5.90
CA VAL A 91 9.38 -2.73 5.20
C VAL A 91 9.18 -3.14 3.74
N MET A 92 10.20 -3.69 3.08
CA MET A 92 10.04 -4.21 1.71
C MET A 92 8.99 -5.30 1.63
N HIS A 93 8.83 -6.12 2.68
CA HIS A 93 7.82 -7.16 2.73
C HIS A 93 6.41 -6.58 2.70
N ILE A 94 6.15 -5.48 3.42
CA ILE A 94 4.88 -4.74 3.34
C ILE A 94 4.66 -4.25 1.90
N VAL A 95 5.66 -3.60 1.30
CA VAL A 95 5.60 -3.12 -0.09
C VAL A 95 5.31 -4.27 -1.06
N ALA A 96 5.96 -5.42 -0.91
CA ALA A 96 5.82 -6.57 -1.80
C ALA A 96 4.43 -7.24 -1.71
N THR A 97 3.82 -7.23 -0.52
CA THR A 97 2.69 -8.11 -0.19
C THR A 97 1.39 -7.39 0.14
N HIS A 98 1.36 -6.06 0.08
CA HIS A 98 0.15 -5.28 0.40
C HIS A 98 -1.02 -5.52 -0.56
N SER A 99 -0.75 -5.92 -1.81
CA SER A 99 -1.77 -6.16 -2.84
C SER A 99 -1.93 -7.67 -3.13
N HIS A 100 -2.42 -8.02 -4.31
CA HIS A 100 -2.68 -9.39 -4.77
C HIS A 100 -1.45 -10.31 -4.76
N GLU A 101 -0.26 -9.73 -4.89
CA GLU A 101 1.02 -10.43 -4.78
C GLU A 101 1.16 -11.12 -3.41
N GLY A 102 0.53 -10.55 -2.38
CA GLY A 102 0.49 -11.12 -1.03
C GLY A 102 -0.44 -12.32 -0.88
N ASP A 103 -1.36 -12.60 -1.81
CA ASP A 103 -2.40 -13.64 -1.64
C ASP A 103 -1.83 -15.06 -1.66
N LYS A 104 -0.60 -15.21 -2.18
CA LYS A 104 0.10 -16.50 -2.30
C LYS A 104 1.25 -16.66 -1.31
N VAL A 105 1.41 -15.73 -0.38
CA VAL A 105 2.49 -15.73 0.60
C VAL A 105 1.97 -15.37 1.99
N ASN A 106 2.77 -15.64 3.03
CA ASN A 106 2.44 -15.21 4.38
C ASN A 106 2.82 -13.75 4.56
N ARG A 107 1.84 -12.92 4.93
CA ARG A 107 2.05 -11.52 5.31
C ARG A 107 2.55 -11.43 6.76
N SER A 108 3.47 -10.51 7.03
CA SER A 108 3.79 -10.10 8.41
C SER A 108 2.59 -9.42 9.06
N ILE A 109 2.62 -9.24 10.40
CA ILE A 109 1.56 -8.53 11.13
C ILE A 109 1.34 -7.13 10.54
N GLU A 110 2.42 -6.41 10.28
CA GLU A 110 2.38 -5.07 9.70
C GLU A 110 1.82 -5.08 8.28
N SER A 111 2.17 -6.09 7.47
CA SER A 111 1.65 -6.22 6.12
C SER A 111 0.15 -6.56 6.12
N ILE A 112 -0.33 -7.39 7.07
CA ILE A 112 -1.76 -7.66 7.26
C ILE A 112 -2.50 -6.35 7.59
N ILE A 113 -1.99 -5.57 8.55
CA ILE A 113 -2.59 -4.29 8.94
C ILE A 113 -2.65 -3.34 7.75
N PHE A 114 -1.53 -3.16 7.04
CA PHE A 114 -1.48 -2.24 5.92
C PHE A 114 -2.35 -2.71 4.74
N HIS A 115 -2.35 -4.00 4.39
CA HIS A 115 -3.24 -4.56 3.37
C HIS A 115 -4.70 -4.20 3.63
N HIS A 116 -5.16 -4.36 4.88
CA HIS A 116 -6.54 -4.01 5.21
C HIS A 116 -6.79 -2.51 5.23
N ALA A 117 -5.85 -1.68 5.68
CA ALA A 117 -5.97 -0.22 5.61
C ALA A 117 -6.05 0.29 4.16
N ASP A 118 -5.21 -0.24 3.27
CA ASP A 118 -5.22 0.05 1.84
C ASP A 118 -6.54 -0.37 1.17
N PHE A 119 -7.01 -1.58 1.48
CA PHE A 119 -8.24 -2.10 0.90
C PHE A 119 -9.50 -1.40 1.41
N VAL A 120 -9.50 -0.79 2.60
CA VAL A 120 -10.61 0.07 3.05
C VAL A 120 -10.79 1.24 2.08
N ASP A 121 -9.72 1.98 1.78
CA ASP A 121 -9.76 3.09 0.82
C ASP A 121 -10.16 2.58 -0.58
N PHE A 122 -9.54 1.50 -1.04
CA PHE A 122 -9.78 0.94 -2.37
C PHE A 122 -11.21 0.42 -2.57
N ASP A 123 -11.75 -0.33 -1.60
CA ASP A 123 -13.09 -0.90 -1.72
C ASP A 123 -14.18 0.16 -1.55
N ILE A 124 -13.97 1.19 -0.72
CA ILE A 124 -14.86 2.37 -0.67
C ILE A 124 -14.84 3.07 -2.02
N ALA A 125 -13.67 3.30 -2.60
CA ALA A 125 -13.55 3.93 -3.92
C ALA A 125 -14.25 3.09 -5.01
N LYS A 126 -14.15 1.76 -4.93
CA LYS A 126 -14.84 0.86 -5.84
C LYS A 126 -16.36 0.87 -5.63
N ALA A 127 -16.82 0.93 -4.39
CA ALA A 127 -18.24 0.95 -4.05
C ALA A 127 -18.91 2.24 -4.52
N LEU A 128 -18.33 3.40 -4.21
CA LEU A 128 -18.82 4.70 -4.65
C LEU A 128 -18.73 4.87 -6.17
N GLY A 129 -17.68 4.34 -6.80
CA GLY A 129 -17.45 4.45 -8.24
C GLY A 129 -18.33 3.53 -9.09
N ARG A 130 -19.03 2.57 -8.47
CA ARG A 130 -20.07 1.75 -9.11
C ARG A 130 -21.44 2.46 -9.14
N GLY A 131 -21.59 3.53 -8.36
CA GLY A 131 -22.81 4.34 -8.29
C GLY A 131 -22.78 5.62 -9.15
N ALA A 132 -21.68 5.88 -9.86
CA ALA A 132 -21.49 6.98 -10.80
C ALA A 132 -21.72 6.52 -12.25
#